data_AF-A0A7S3BWR0-F1
#
_entry.id   AF-A0A7S3BWR0-F1
#
_cell.length_a   1.000
_cell.length_b   1.000
_cell.length_c   1.000
_cell.angle_alpha   90.00
_cell.angle_beta   90.00
_cell.angle_gamma   90.00
#
_symmetry.space_group_name_H-M   'P 1'
#
loop_
_entity.id
_entity.type
_entity.pdbx_description
1 polymer ?
#
loop_
_entity_poly.entity_id
_entity_poly.type
_entity_poly.pdbx_seq_one_letter_code
_entity_poly.pdbx_strand_id
1 'polypeptide(L)'
;KCGPWKWQGVFLTRQEEVSAEFAKTNAEFYLNASNLLPELLDGARSGNFRALVERKAREVGSAMLGGGKAAVVAYLGAEGWAHLNAALAQETMRMMREHHHLAHAHMDKALDLERTVREKLEVLPSRDFERVLHPAFEEDEIKLI
;
A
#
# COMPACT_ATOMS: atom_id res chain seq x y z
N LYS A 1 -7.45 11.45 -46.01
CA LYS A 1 -6.70 10.23 -46.41
C LYS A 1 -6.50 9.37 -45.17
N CYS A 2 -7.24 8.28 -45.10
CA CYS A 2 -7.25 7.33 -43.99
C CYS A 2 -6.01 6.44 -44.06
N GLY A 3 -5.47 6.07 -42.90
CA GLY A 3 -4.45 5.02 -42.76
C GLY A 3 -4.60 4.39 -41.36
N PRO A 4 -4.45 3.06 -41.21
CA PRO A 4 -4.88 2.33 -39.99
C PRO A 4 -3.89 2.40 -38.81
N TRP A 5 -2.85 3.24 -38.85
CA TRP A 5 -1.71 3.18 -37.92
C TRP A 5 -1.40 4.50 -37.18
N LYS A 6 -2.40 5.31 -36.83
CA LYS A 6 -2.17 6.55 -36.07
C LYS A 6 -2.74 6.59 -34.65
N TRP A 7 -3.40 5.54 -34.19
CA TRP A 7 -3.87 5.45 -32.80
C TRP A 7 -2.75 5.08 -31.82
N GLN A 8 -1.74 4.31 -32.25
CA GLN A 8 -0.55 3.94 -31.45
C GLN A 8 0.44 5.11 -31.19
N GLY A 9 0.15 6.33 -31.68
CA GLY A 9 1.09 7.46 -31.61
C GLY A 9 0.73 8.54 -30.59
N VAL A 10 -0.56 8.80 -30.36
CA VAL A 10 -1.00 9.97 -29.56
C VAL A 10 -0.95 9.67 -28.06
N PHE A 11 -1.20 8.43 -27.68
CA PHE A 11 -1.26 7.98 -26.29
C PHE A 11 0.13 7.99 -25.61
N LEU A 12 1.14 7.46 -26.30
CA LEU A 12 2.53 7.50 -25.85
C LEU A 12 3.08 8.92 -25.76
N THR A 13 2.66 9.83 -26.66
CA THR A 13 3.03 11.26 -26.56
C THR A 13 2.47 11.96 -25.32
N ARG A 14 1.49 11.36 -24.64
CA ARG A 14 0.86 11.90 -23.42
C ARG A 14 1.00 10.96 -22.22
N GLN A 15 2.05 10.11 -22.23
CA GLN A 15 2.28 9.13 -21.18
C GLN A 15 2.31 9.76 -19.78
N GLU A 16 2.88 10.95 -19.62
CA GLU A 16 2.87 11.70 -18.35
C GLU A 16 1.45 12.10 -17.92
N GLU A 17 0.69 12.75 -18.81
CA GLU A 17 -0.71 13.17 -18.52
C GLU A 17 -1.59 11.97 -18.14
N VAL A 18 -1.48 10.87 -18.90
CA VAL A 18 -2.26 9.65 -18.67
C VAL A 18 -1.82 8.93 -17.40
N SER A 19 -0.51 8.89 -17.11
CA SER A 19 0.01 8.31 -15.86
C SER A 19 -0.52 9.06 -14.64
N ALA A 20 -0.59 10.39 -14.71
CA ALA A 20 -1.12 11.22 -13.64
C ALA A 20 -2.61 10.95 -13.38
N GLU A 21 -3.45 10.97 -14.43
CA GLU A 21 -4.89 10.76 -14.26
C GLU A 21 -5.21 9.33 -13.83
N PHE A 22 -4.51 8.33 -14.40
CA PHE A 22 -4.65 6.94 -14.00
C PHE A 22 -4.27 6.72 -12.53
N ALA A 23 -3.13 7.27 -12.10
CA ALA A 23 -2.66 7.13 -10.73
C ALA A 23 -3.61 7.79 -9.73
N LYS A 24 -4.09 9.00 -10.03
CA LYS A 24 -5.06 9.73 -9.22
C LYS A 24 -6.37 8.94 -9.06
N THR A 25 -6.95 8.51 -10.19
CA THR A 25 -8.20 7.75 -10.20
C THR A 25 -8.07 6.44 -9.42
N ASN A 26 -6.97 5.70 -9.63
CA ASN A 26 -6.75 4.45 -8.91
C ASN A 26 -6.50 4.66 -7.42
N ALA A 27 -5.75 5.70 -7.04
CA ALA A 27 -5.56 6.05 -5.62
C ALA A 27 -6.89 6.41 -4.95
N GLU A 28 -7.74 7.19 -5.62
CA GLU A 28 -9.04 7.58 -5.10
C GLU A 28 -9.98 6.39 -4.89
N PHE A 29 -10.04 5.44 -5.84
CA PHE A 29 -11.02 4.36 -5.78
C PHE A 29 -10.52 3.06 -5.17
N TYR A 30 -9.22 2.73 -5.29
CA TYR A 30 -8.71 1.40 -4.96
C TYR A 30 -7.46 1.44 -4.07
N LEU A 31 -6.47 2.28 -4.40
CA LEU A 31 -5.16 2.33 -3.75
C LEU A 31 -5.14 3.39 -2.64
N ASN A 32 -6.10 3.30 -1.73
CA ASN A 32 -6.21 4.14 -0.54
C ASN A 32 -6.35 3.30 0.73
N ALA A 33 -6.10 3.93 1.88
CA ALA A 33 -6.11 3.30 3.18
C ALA A 33 -7.47 2.65 3.51
N SER A 34 -8.60 3.26 3.12
CA SER A 34 -9.92 2.68 3.40
C SER A 34 -10.17 1.35 2.71
N ASN A 35 -9.57 1.12 1.54
CA ASN A 35 -9.66 -0.16 0.84
C ASN A 35 -8.55 -1.13 1.24
N LEU A 36 -7.32 -0.62 1.44
CA LEU A 36 -6.14 -1.45 1.68
C LEU A 36 -6.06 -1.97 3.11
N LEU A 37 -6.43 -1.16 4.10
CA LEU A 37 -6.21 -1.50 5.50
C LEU A 37 -7.08 -2.67 5.98
N PRO A 38 -8.37 -2.79 5.62
CA PRO A 38 -9.15 -4.00 5.90
C PRO A 38 -8.51 -5.26 5.31
N GLU A 39 -8.03 -5.21 4.06
CA GLU A 39 -7.37 -6.35 3.41
C GLU A 39 -6.03 -6.69 4.09
N LEU A 40 -5.27 -5.70 4.54
CA LEU A 40 -4.04 -5.92 5.31
C LEU A 40 -4.32 -6.55 6.69
N LEU A 41 -5.44 -6.20 7.32
CA LEU A 41 -5.79 -6.67 8.67
C LEU A 41 -6.39 -8.08 8.64
N ASP A 42 -7.29 -8.35 7.70
CA ASP A 42 -8.15 -9.54 7.71
C ASP A 42 -8.10 -10.36 6.40
N GLY A 43 -7.46 -9.84 5.35
CA GLY A 43 -7.37 -10.48 4.05
C GLY A 43 -6.42 -11.68 3.98
N ALA A 44 -6.26 -12.23 2.78
CA ALA A 44 -5.53 -13.49 2.54
C ALA A 44 -4.04 -13.41 2.94
N ARG A 45 -3.46 -12.20 2.91
CA ARG A 45 -2.06 -11.93 3.27
C ARG A 45 -1.88 -11.25 4.63
N SER A 46 -2.93 -11.22 5.46
CA SER A 46 -2.91 -10.60 6.80
C SER A 46 -1.82 -11.16 7.72
N GLY A 47 -1.41 -12.41 7.53
CA GLY A 47 -0.28 -13.01 8.26
C GLY A 47 1.03 -12.23 8.11
N ASN A 48 1.32 -11.70 6.92
CA ASN A 48 2.53 -10.90 6.68
C ASN A 48 2.48 -9.56 7.41
N PHE A 49 1.31 -8.91 7.40
CA PHE A 49 1.09 -7.66 8.11
C PHE A 49 1.18 -7.86 9.63
N ARG A 50 0.60 -8.93 10.15
CA ARG A 50 0.73 -9.32 11.56
C ARG A 50 2.19 -9.51 11.97
N ALA A 51 2.97 -10.22 11.17
CA ALA A 51 4.41 -10.41 11.43
C ALA A 51 5.20 -9.09 11.40
N LEU A 52 4.80 -8.13 10.55
CA LEU A 52 5.34 -6.77 10.56
C LEU A 52 5.01 -6.04 11.87
N VAL A 53 3.75 -6.10 12.31
CA VAL A 53 3.30 -5.47 13.57
C VAL A 53 4.01 -6.10 14.78
N GLU A 54 4.15 -7.43 14.83
CA GLU A 54 4.90 -8.13 15.89
C GLU A 54 6.37 -7.71 15.95
N ARG A 55 7.01 -7.52 14.79
CA ARG A 55 8.37 -6.99 14.74
C ARG A 55 8.43 -5.57 15.27
N LYS A 56 7.50 -4.70 14.85
CA LYS A 56 7.44 -3.31 15.32
C LYS A 56 7.10 -3.19 16.79
N ALA A 57 6.23 -4.04 17.33
CA ALA A 57 5.94 -4.11 18.76
C ALA A 57 7.21 -4.43 19.57
N ARG A 58 8.03 -5.39 19.11
CA ARG A 58 9.33 -5.69 19.73
C ARG A 58 10.31 -4.51 19.68
N GLU A 59 10.39 -3.82 18.54
CA GLU A 59 11.24 -2.65 18.38
C GLU A 59 10.81 -1.51 19.32
N VAL A 60 9.52 -1.18 19.33
CA VAL A 60 8.95 -0.12 20.17
C VAL A 60 9.06 -0.47 21.65
N GLY A 61 8.70 -1.70 22.05
CA GLY A 61 8.83 -2.14 23.43
C GLY A 61 10.28 -2.08 23.92
N SER A 62 11.23 -2.50 23.07
CA SER A 62 12.66 -2.37 23.36
C SER A 62 13.11 -0.91 23.50
N ALA A 63 12.62 -0.02 22.63
CA ALA A 63 12.97 1.39 22.66
C ALA A 63 12.39 2.11 23.88
N MET A 64 11.12 1.82 24.24
CA MET A 64 10.44 2.39 25.42
C MET A 64 11.15 2.07 26.73
N LEU A 65 11.66 0.84 26.87
CA LEU A 65 12.38 0.43 28.08
C LEU A 65 13.82 0.96 28.12
N GLY A 66 14.40 1.31 26.98
CA GLY A 66 15.79 1.75 26.88
C GLY A 66 16.75 0.82 27.64
N GLY A 67 17.58 1.39 28.52
CA GLY A 67 18.52 0.63 29.37
C GLY A 67 17.84 -0.31 30.38
N GLY A 68 16.57 -0.08 30.72
CA GLY A 68 15.81 -0.92 31.66
C GLY A 68 15.43 -2.30 31.09
N LYS A 69 15.54 -2.50 29.77
CA LYS A 69 15.20 -3.77 29.11
C LYS A 69 15.93 -4.96 29.72
N ALA A 70 17.22 -4.83 30.06
CA ALA A 70 18.01 -5.92 30.62
C ALA A 70 17.44 -6.39 31.97
N ALA A 71 17.00 -5.47 32.83
CA ALA A 71 16.37 -5.80 34.10
C ALA A 71 15.03 -6.51 33.90
N VAL A 72 14.21 -6.03 32.95
CA VAL A 72 12.92 -6.66 32.62
C VAL A 72 13.12 -8.08 32.08
N VAL A 73 14.06 -8.28 31.16
CA VAL A 73 14.36 -9.62 30.60
C VAL A 73 14.97 -10.53 31.66
N ALA A 74 15.80 -10.01 32.58
CA ALA A 74 16.33 -10.80 33.69
C ALA A 74 15.23 -11.28 34.65
N TYR A 75 14.20 -10.46 34.88
CA TYR A 75 13.08 -10.80 35.76
C TYR A 75 12.06 -11.74 35.08
N LEU A 76 11.66 -11.45 33.84
CA LEU A 76 10.62 -12.19 33.11
C LEU A 76 11.15 -13.40 32.31
N GLY A 77 12.46 -13.45 32.06
CA GLY A 77 13.06 -14.36 31.10
C GLY A 77 12.77 -13.98 29.64
N ALA A 78 13.43 -14.70 28.72
CA ALA A 78 13.27 -14.49 27.28
C ALA A 78 11.86 -14.81 26.78
N GLU A 79 11.23 -15.85 27.33
CA GLU A 79 9.87 -16.27 26.98
C GLU A 79 8.83 -15.26 27.47
N GLY A 80 8.95 -14.78 28.71
CA GLY A 80 8.07 -13.72 29.23
C GLY A 80 8.19 -12.42 28.44
N TRP A 81 9.41 -12.05 28.03
CA TRP A 81 9.63 -10.91 27.13
C TRP A 81 8.98 -11.12 25.76
N ALA A 82 9.11 -12.31 25.17
CA ALA A 82 8.46 -12.63 23.90
C ALA A 82 6.93 -12.56 24.01
N HIS A 83 6.37 -13.11 25.09
CA HIS A 83 4.93 -13.08 25.35
C HIS A 83 4.41 -11.65 25.53
N LEU A 84 5.12 -10.80 26.26
CA LEU A 84 4.76 -9.38 26.44
C LEU A 84 4.68 -8.65 25.10
N ASN A 85 5.66 -8.85 24.21
CA ASN A 85 5.63 -8.22 22.90
C ASN A 85 4.56 -8.80 21.98
N ALA A 86 4.29 -10.11 22.07
CA ALA A 86 3.19 -10.73 21.34
C ALA A 86 1.84 -10.16 21.79
N ALA A 87 1.64 -9.97 23.10
CA ALA A 87 0.43 -9.34 23.64
C ALA A 87 0.29 -7.88 23.16
N LEU A 88 1.38 -7.10 23.16
CA LEU A 88 1.38 -5.74 22.62
C LEU A 88 1.00 -5.71 21.14
N ALA A 89 1.54 -6.64 20.34
CA ALA A 89 1.23 -6.73 18.92
C ALA A 89 -0.23 -7.13 18.67
N GLN A 90 -0.75 -8.09 19.44
CA GLN A 90 -2.16 -8.51 19.36
C GLN A 90 -3.10 -7.37 19.71
N GLU A 91 -2.80 -6.62 20.76
CA GLU A 91 -3.59 -5.46 21.18
C GLU A 91 -3.54 -4.35 20.13
N THR A 92 -2.37 -4.11 19.54
CA THR A 92 -2.20 -3.15 18.43
C THR A 92 -3.07 -3.55 17.23
N MET A 93 -3.04 -4.83 16.83
CA MET A 93 -3.89 -5.34 15.75
C MET A 93 -5.39 -5.20 16.07
N ARG A 94 -5.79 -5.44 17.33
CA ARG A 94 -7.17 -5.26 17.79
C ARG A 94 -7.60 -3.80 17.66
N MET A 95 -6.80 -2.87 18.20
CA MET A 95 -7.07 -1.44 18.10
C MET A 95 -7.11 -0.96 16.65
N MET A 96 -6.20 -1.44 15.78
CA MET A 96 -6.22 -1.12 14.36
C MET A 96 -7.51 -1.60 13.70
N ARG A 97 -7.98 -2.83 13.96
CA ARG A 97 -9.28 -3.28 13.41
C ARG A 97 -10.45 -2.41 13.86
N GLU A 98 -10.52 -2.08 15.14
CA GLU A 98 -11.62 -1.29 15.70
C GLU A 98 -11.59 0.19 15.23
N HIS A 99 -10.40 0.76 15.07
CA HIS A 99 -10.21 2.20 14.88
C HIS A 99 -9.41 2.57 13.63
N HIS A 100 -9.31 1.67 12.64
CA HIS A 100 -8.53 1.86 11.40
C HIS A 100 -8.84 3.17 10.68
N HIS A 101 -10.12 3.57 10.67
CA HIS A 101 -10.59 4.81 10.06
C HIS A 101 -9.87 6.07 10.57
N LEU A 102 -9.43 6.08 11.83
CA LEU A 102 -8.66 7.20 12.40
C LEU A 102 -7.27 7.35 11.76
N ALA A 103 -6.72 6.26 11.22
CA ALA A 103 -5.40 6.24 10.60
C ALA A 103 -5.44 6.54 9.10
N HIS A 104 -6.60 6.52 8.44
CA HIS A 104 -6.69 6.61 6.96
C HIS A 104 -5.98 7.84 6.41
N ALA A 105 -6.32 9.04 6.88
CA ALA A 105 -5.73 10.28 6.38
C ALA A 105 -4.20 10.33 6.56
N HIS A 106 -3.70 9.77 7.67
CA HIS A 106 -2.26 9.67 7.88
C HIS A 106 -1.62 8.65 6.94
N MET A 107 -2.26 7.48 6.77
CA MET A 107 -1.76 6.41 5.92
C MET A 107 -1.77 6.78 4.44
N ASP A 108 -2.81 7.42 3.95
CA ASP A 108 -2.87 7.91 2.57
C ASP A 108 -1.71 8.86 2.29
N LYS A 109 -1.47 9.80 3.21
CA LYS A 109 -0.35 10.73 3.12
C LYS A 109 1.02 10.06 3.26
N ALA A 110 1.16 9.08 4.16
CA ALA A 110 2.43 8.43 4.45
C ALA A 110 2.84 7.44 3.35
N LEU A 111 1.87 6.75 2.75
CA LEU A 111 2.11 5.81 1.66
C LEU A 111 2.25 6.53 0.32
N ASP A 112 1.50 7.61 0.11
CA ASP A 112 1.56 8.45 -1.09
C ASP A 112 1.55 7.62 -2.38
N LEU A 113 0.53 6.76 -2.48
CA LEU A 113 0.44 5.74 -3.53
C LEU A 113 0.14 6.36 -4.90
N GLU A 114 -0.62 7.47 -4.96
CA GLU A 114 -0.82 8.22 -6.20
C GLU A 114 0.52 8.61 -6.83
N ARG A 115 1.36 9.31 -6.06
CA ARG A 115 2.68 9.72 -6.55
C ARG A 115 3.51 8.52 -6.95
N THR A 116 3.52 7.48 -6.12
CA THR A 116 4.30 6.26 -6.38
C THR A 116 3.87 5.57 -7.68
N VAL A 117 2.57 5.43 -7.93
CA VAL A 117 2.06 4.81 -9.15
C VAL A 117 2.37 5.67 -10.37
N ARG A 118 2.14 6.99 -10.29
CA ARG A 118 2.46 7.93 -11.36
C ARG A 118 3.92 7.84 -11.77
N GLU A 119 4.84 8.01 -10.81
CA GLU A 119 6.29 7.98 -11.07
C GLU A 119 6.73 6.65 -11.69
N LYS A 120 6.10 5.54 -11.32
CA LYS A 120 6.41 4.23 -11.91
C LYS A 120 5.86 4.07 -13.31
N LEU A 121 4.68 4.58 -13.61
CA LEU A 121 4.07 4.52 -14.95
C LEU A 121 4.79 5.42 -15.95
N GLU A 122 5.22 6.60 -15.53
CA GLU A 122 5.94 7.56 -16.38
C GLU A 122 7.26 6.99 -16.92
N VAL A 123 7.96 6.17 -16.13
CA VAL A 123 9.24 5.57 -16.53
C VAL A 123 9.11 4.22 -17.22
N LEU A 124 7.88 3.70 -17.40
CA LEU A 124 7.70 2.43 -18.10
C LEU A 124 8.04 2.57 -19.59
N PRO A 125 8.69 1.55 -20.18
CA PRO A 125 8.78 1.45 -21.63
C PRO A 125 7.38 1.45 -22.24
N SER A 126 7.23 2.09 -23.41
CA SER A 126 5.96 2.26 -24.11
C SER A 126 5.10 1.00 -24.20
N ARG A 127 5.73 -0.15 -24.51
CA ARG A 127 5.04 -1.44 -24.59
C ARG A 127 4.43 -1.88 -23.26
N ASP A 128 5.13 -1.67 -22.16
CA ASP A 128 4.66 -2.06 -20.83
C ASP A 128 3.59 -1.10 -20.34
N PHE A 129 3.73 0.19 -20.64
CA PHE A 129 2.73 1.21 -20.37
C PHE A 129 1.39 0.91 -21.06
N GLU A 130 1.41 0.62 -22.37
CA GLU A 130 0.22 0.20 -23.12
C GLU A 130 -0.44 -1.04 -22.50
N ARG A 131 0.36 -2.03 -22.09
CA ARG A 131 -0.17 -3.26 -21.48
C ARG A 131 -0.88 -3.02 -20.15
N VAL A 132 -0.36 -2.12 -19.31
CA VAL A 132 -1.00 -1.78 -18.02
C VAL A 132 -2.35 -1.11 -18.24
N LEU A 133 -2.45 -0.31 -19.30
CA LEU A 133 -3.62 0.51 -19.56
C LEU A 133 -4.65 -0.16 -20.47
N HIS A 134 -4.27 -1.16 -21.25
CA HIS A 134 -5.16 -1.87 -22.17
C HIS A 134 -6.53 -2.25 -21.56
N PRO A 135 -6.63 -2.81 -20.34
CA PRO A 135 -7.92 -3.16 -19.75
C PRO A 135 -8.83 -1.96 -19.45
N ALA A 136 -8.25 -0.77 -19.23
CA ALA A 136 -9.00 0.46 -18.97
C ALA A 136 -9.51 1.13 -20.26
N PHE A 137 -8.98 0.74 -21.43
CA PHE A 137 -9.33 1.32 -22.74
C PHE A 137 -10.17 0.38 -23.63
N GLU A 138 -10.28 -0.92 -23.29
CA GLU A 138 -11.21 -1.85 -23.97
C GLU A 138 -12.66 -1.34 -23.97
N GLU A 139 -13.10 -0.58 -22.95
CA GLU A 139 -14.45 0.00 -22.91
C GLU A 139 -14.64 1.23 -23.82
N ASP A 140 -13.59 2.01 -24.10
CA ASP A 140 -13.67 3.20 -24.95
C ASP A 140 -13.46 2.88 -26.44
N GLU A 141 -12.85 1.75 -26.78
CA GLU A 141 -12.86 1.23 -28.15
C GLU A 141 -14.29 0.90 -28.63
N ILE A 142 -15.20 0.49 -27.74
CA ILE A 142 -16.60 0.20 -28.07
C ILE A 142 -17.44 1.47 -28.30
N LYS A 143 -17.04 2.62 -27.73
CA LYS A 143 -17.77 3.90 -27.89
C LYS A 143 -17.37 4.68 -29.15
N LEU A 144 -16.31 4.27 -29.84
CA LEU A 144 -15.75 4.95 -31.02
C LEU A 144 -16.05 4.24 -32.36
N ILE A 145 -16.91 3.22 -32.37
CA ILE A 145 -17.44 2.54 -33.58
C ILE A 145 -18.93 2.84 -33.74
#